data_AF-A0A158L1G5-F1
#
_entry.id   AF-A0A158L1G5-F1
#
_cell.length_a   1.000
_cell.length_b   1.000
_cell.length_c   1.000
_cell.angle_alpha   90.00
_cell.angle_beta   90.00
_cell.angle_gamma   90.00
#
_symmetry.space_group_name_H-M   'P 1'
#
loop_
_entity.id
_entity.type
_entity.pdbx_description
1 polymer ?
#
loop_
_entity_poly.entity_id
_entity_poly.type
_entity_poly.pdbx_seq_one_letter_code
_entity_poly.pdbx_strand_id
1 'polypeptide(L)'
;MTFGVLAAALAGDRFSGHEVSFIVGLGATGAIAAVLYLTIALGKLTITTLNAYGSVMSVATIVTGFGGQREISARTRLVFVLLSVAASSGLALAGQHSFLKAFSSFLLFLLVFFTPWSAINLVDYYWVTRERYDVPALFDINGRYGRWNVAGIAVYAVGVLVQMPFVATGFYTGPWVDALGVDVSWIVGIVVPGILYYAVSRLARSPIQERLIVPGPITDAD
;
A
#
# COMPACT_ATOMS: atom_id res chain seq x y z
N MET A 1 -14.29 8.59 7.60
CA MET A 1 -13.94 7.36 8.35
C MET A 1 -14.67 7.29 9.69
N THR A 2 -14.69 8.36 10.49
CA THR A 2 -15.36 8.44 11.81
C THR A 2 -16.85 8.06 11.79
N PHE A 3 -17.65 8.58 10.85
CA PHE A 3 -19.08 8.25 10.75
C PHE A 3 -19.34 6.75 10.51
N GLY A 4 -18.58 6.11 9.63
CA GLY A 4 -18.72 4.67 9.33
C GLY A 4 -18.30 3.78 10.50
N VAL A 5 -17.25 4.18 11.24
CA VAL A 5 -16.80 3.46 12.45
C VAL A 5 -17.86 3.54 13.56
N LEU A 6 -18.45 4.73 13.78
CA LEU A 6 -19.52 4.90 14.75
C LEU A 6 -20.78 4.15 14.34
N ALA A 7 -21.16 4.19 13.06
CA ALA A 7 -22.28 3.42 12.54
C ALA A 7 -22.07 1.91 12.72
N ALA A 8 -20.89 1.38 12.41
CA ALA A 8 -20.54 -0.02 12.64
C ALA A 8 -20.58 -0.39 14.13
N ALA A 9 -20.03 0.46 15.00
CA ALA A 9 -20.03 0.23 16.46
C ALA A 9 -21.44 0.23 17.07
N LEU A 10 -22.36 1.05 16.54
CA LEU A 10 -23.75 1.11 16.99
C LEU A 10 -24.61 -0.03 16.40
N ALA A 11 -24.26 -0.51 15.21
CA ALA A 11 -25.02 -1.51 14.46
C ALA A 11 -24.66 -2.96 14.80
N GLY A 12 -23.43 -3.20 15.26
CA GLY A 12 -22.92 -4.54 15.53
C GLY A 12 -23.00 -5.45 14.30
N ASP A 13 -23.47 -6.69 14.51
CA ASP A 13 -23.60 -7.71 13.44
C ASP A 13 -24.52 -7.31 12.29
N ARG A 14 -25.39 -6.29 12.47
CA ARG A 14 -26.31 -5.81 11.43
C ARG A 14 -25.62 -4.95 10.36
N PHE A 15 -24.38 -4.52 10.60
CA PHE A 15 -23.62 -3.71 9.63
C PHE A 15 -22.95 -4.58 8.56
N SER A 16 -22.35 -5.71 8.98
CA SER A 16 -21.51 -6.53 8.12
C SER A 16 -22.32 -7.18 6.99
N GLY A 17 -21.94 -6.91 5.74
CA GLY A 17 -22.63 -7.39 4.53
C GLY A 17 -23.87 -6.58 4.12
N HIS A 18 -24.27 -5.61 4.94
CA HIS A 18 -25.43 -4.73 4.71
C HIS A 18 -25.07 -3.27 4.92
N GLU A 19 -23.79 -2.90 4.80
CA GLU A 19 -23.27 -1.58 5.22
C GLU A 19 -23.99 -0.43 4.51
N VAL A 20 -24.23 -0.62 3.21
CA VAL A 20 -24.91 0.35 2.35
C VAL A 20 -26.40 0.44 2.69
N SER A 21 -27.09 -0.70 2.79
CA SER A 21 -28.53 -0.73 3.10
C SER A 21 -28.82 -0.28 4.53
N PHE A 22 -27.90 -0.52 5.46
CA PHE A 22 -27.99 -0.08 6.84
C PHE A 22 -27.88 1.45 6.95
N ILE A 23 -26.86 2.05 6.31
CA ILE A 23 -26.67 3.51 6.32
C ILE A 23 -27.84 4.21 5.63
N VAL A 24 -28.32 3.68 4.50
CA VAL A 24 -29.46 4.26 3.79
C VAL A 24 -30.78 4.02 4.56
N GLY A 25 -30.92 2.87 5.23
CA GLY A 25 -32.09 2.48 6.00
C GLY A 25 -32.25 3.21 7.34
N LEU A 26 -31.22 3.93 7.82
CA LEU A 26 -31.26 4.66 9.09
C LEU A 26 -32.18 5.91 9.09
N GLY A 27 -32.82 6.24 7.96
CA GLY A 27 -33.82 7.31 7.92
C GLY A 27 -34.00 8.00 6.56
N ALA A 28 -33.40 7.51 5.48
CA ALA A 28 -33.49 8.19 4.20
C ALA A 28 -34.74 7.74 3.41
N THR A 29 -35.82 8.51 3.46
CA THR A 29 -36.95 8.36 2.53
C THR A 29 -36.66 9.10 1.22
N GLY A 30 -36.86 8.45 0.08
CA GLY A 30 -36.85 9.08 -1.25
C GLY A 30 -35.52 9.75 -1.63
N ALA A 31 -35.52 11.08 -1.74
CA ALA A 31 -34.40 11.86 -2.29
C ALA A 31 -33.09 11.71 -1.49
N ILE A 32 -33.16 11.60 -0.16
CA ILE A 32 -31.95 11.43 0.67
C ILE A 32 -31.29 10.08 0.41
N ALA A 33 -32.08 9.02 0.18
CA ALA A 33 -31.55 7.69 -0.14
C ALA A 33 -30.86 7.71 -1.50
N ALA A 34 -31.45 8.39 -2.49
CA ALA A 34 -30.85 8.56 -3.81
C ALA A 34 -29.50 9.29 -3.73
N VAL A 35 -29.40 10.37 -2.93
CA VAL A 35 -28.13 11.09 -2.72
C VAL A 35 -27.09 10.22 -2.02
N LEU A 36 -27.48 9.44 -1.01
CA LEU A 36 -26.57 8.51 -0.33
C LEU A 36 -26.07 7.40 -1.27
N TYR A 37 -26.96 6.78 -2.05
CA TYR A 37 -26.57 5.78 -3.05
C TYR A 37 -25.65 6.37 -4.11
N LEU A 38 -25.96 7.58 -4.61
CA LEU A 38 -25.14 8.25 -5.60
C LEU A 38 -23.76 8.60 -5.04
N THR A 39 -23.69 9.04 -3.79
CA THR A 39 -22.42 9.31 -3.07
C THR A 39 -21.59 8.03 -2.90
N ILE A 40 -22.23 6.92 -2.50
CA ILE A 40 -21.56 5.62 -2.36
C ILE A 40 -21.08 5.11 -3.72
N ALA A 41 -21.89 5.26 -4.77
CA ALA A 41 -21.53 4.87 -6.13
C ALA A 41 -20.33 5.69 -6.65
N LEU A 42 -20.35 7.01 -6.48
CA LEU A 42 -19.22 7.88 -6.82
C LEU A 42 -17.97 7.53 -6.00
N GLY A 43 -18.10 7.28 -4.71
CA GLY A 43 -16.98 6.86 -3.85
C GLY A 43 -16.35 5.55 -4.31
N LYS A 44 -17.18 4.54 -4.66
CA LYS A 44 -16.70 3.28 -5.24
C LYS A 44 -16.01 3.50 -6.58
N LEU A 45 -16.56 4.36 -7.45
CA LEU A 45 -15.96 4.70 -8.73
C LEU A 45 -14.58 5.31 -8.52
N THR A 46 -14.44 6.30 -7.64
CA THR A 46 -13.16 6.95 -7.34
C THR A 46 -12.11 5.96 -6.85
N ILE A 47 -12.44 5.09 -5.88
CA ILE A 47 -11.50 4.08 -5.37
C ILE A 47 -11.11 3.08 -6.47
N THR A 48 -12.07 2.67 -7.31
CA THR A 48 -11.80 1.74 -8.42
C THR A 48 -10.88 2.39 -9.46
N THR A 49 -11.10 3.67 -9.79
CA THR A 49 -10.21 4.43 -10.67
C THR A 49 -8.80 4.57 -10.09
N LEU A 50 -8.66 4.86 -8.80
CA LEU A 50 -7.36 4.93 -8.13
C LEU A 50 -6.63 3.57 -8.15
N ASN A 51 -7.34 2.47 -7.91
CA ASN A 51 -6.77 1.12 -7.98
C ASN A 51 -6.31 0.75 -9.40
N ALA A 52 -7.09 1.13 -10.43
CA ALA A 52 -6.71 0.93 -11.82
C ALA A 52 -5.49 1.77 -12.21
N TYR A 53 -5.45 3.03 -11.78
CA TYR A 53 -4.30 3.91 -12.00
C TYR A 53 -3.03 3.38 -11.33
N GLY A 54 -3.11 2.97 -10.06
CA GLY A 54 -1.98 2.38 -9.33
C GLY A 54 -1.45 1.11 -9.98
N SER A 55 -2.34 0.26 -10.51
CA SER A 55 -1.96 -0.93 -11.29
C SER A 55 -1.17 -0.56 -12.56
N VAL A 56 -1.65 0.45 -13.31
CA VAL A 56 -0.96 0.93 -14.53
C VAL A 56 0.41 1.52 -14.19
N MET A 57 0.51 2.35 -13.15
CA MET A 57 1.78 2.93 -12.71
C MET A 57 2.76 1.84 -12.27
N SER A 58 2.32 0.83 -11.51
CA SER A 58 3.17 -0.28 -11.06
C SER A 58 3.73 -1.09 -12.23
N VAL A 59 2.86 -1.45 -13.20
CA VAL A 59 3.30 -2.14 -14.42
C VAL A 59 4.26 -1.26 -15.22
N ALA A 60 3.95 0.03 -15.35
CA ALA A 60 4.82 0.95 -16.07
C ALA A 60 6.21 1.02 -15.45
N THR A 61 6.30 1.18 -14.12
CA THR A 61 7.57 1.19 -13.39
C THR A 61 8.37 -0.09 -13.58
N ILE A 62 7.73 -1.26 -13.56
CA ILE A 62 8.40 -2.55 -13.79
C ILE A 62 8.96 -2.61 -15.22
N VAL A 63 8.14 -2.29 -16.22
CA VAL A 63 8.55 -2.36 -17.63
C VAL A 63 9.67 -1.37 -17.94
N THR A 64 9.59 -0.13 -17.45
CA THR A 64 10.65 0.87 -17.65
C THR A 64 11.91 0.50 -16.87
N GLY A 65 11.78 -0.06 -15.67
CA GLY A 65 12.91 -0.44 -14.81
C GLY A 65 13.73 -1.63 -15.33
N PHE A 66 13.08 -2.61 -15.96
CA PHE A 66 13.79 -3.78 -16.53
C PHE A 66 14.12 -3.63 -18.02
N GLY A 67 13.31 -2.90 -18.79
CA GLY A 67 13.42 -2.86 -20.25
C GLY A 67 14.21 -1.68 -20.80
N GLY A 68 14.48 -0.62 -20.02
CA GLY A 68 15.10 0.62 -20.49
C GLY A 68 14.30 1.39 -21.56
N GLN A 69 13.12 0.88 -21.94
CA GLN A 69 12.25 1.45 -22.96
C GLN A 69 11.26 2.43 -22.32
N ARG A 70 11.21 3.66 -22.84
CA ARG A 70 10.37 4.76 -22.34
C ARG A 70 8.89 4.64 -22.70
N GLU A 71 8.52 3.74 -23.61
CA GLU A 71 7.15 3.64 -24.12
C GLU A 71 6.61 2.21 -24.10
N ILE A 72 5.39 2.07 -23.57
CA ILE A 72 4.66 0.80 -23.52
C ILE A 72 3.60 0.84 -24.61
N SER A 73 3.67 -0.10 -25.56
CA SER A 73 2.68 -0.16 -26.64
C SER A 73 1.26 -0.33 -26.08
N ALA A 74 0.28 0.29 -26.74
CA ALA A 74 -1.14 0.19 -26.36
C ALA A 74 -1.64 -1.26 -26.27
N ARG A 75 -1.11 -2.17 -27.10
CA ARG A 75 -1.44 -3.61 -27.07
C ARG A 75 -0.94 -4.29 -25.81
N THR A 76 0.30 -4.02 -25.39
CA THR A 76 0.87 -4.61 -24.16
C THR A 76 0.09 -4.16 -22.94
N ARG A 77 -0.28 -2.88 -22.87
CA ARG A 77 -1.12 -2.33 -21.81
C ARG A 77 -2.51 -2.96 -21.77
N LEU A 78 -3.15 -3.14 -22.94
CA LEU A 78 -4.46 -3.78 -23.05
C LEU A 78 -4.41 -5.24 -22.56
N VAL A 79 -3.41 -6.01 -22.98
CA VAL A 79 -3.24 -7.42 -22.56
C VAL A 79 -3.03 -7.52 -21.05
N PHE A 80 -2.20 -6.65 -20.46
CA PHE A 80 -1.98 -6.62 -19.01
C PHE A 80 -3.26 -6.30 -18.23
N VAL A 81 -4.03 -5.32 -18.70
CA VAL A 81 -5.32 -4.96 -18.07
C VAL A 81 -6.29 -6.12 -18.15
N LEU A 82 -6.43 -6.76 -19.32
CA LEU A 82 -7.32 -7.91 -19.50
C LEU A 82 -6.92 -9.09 -18.62
N LEU A 83 -5.63 -9.43 -18.56
CA LEU A 83 -5.14 -10.50 -17.69
C LEU A 83 -5.37 -10.19 -16.21
N SER A 84 -5.13 -8.95 -15.78
CA SER A 84 -5.33 -8.52 -14.39
C SER A 84 -6.81 -8.55 -14.01
N VAL A 85 -7.71 -8.11 -14.90
CA VAL A 85 -9.17 -8.17 -14.70
C VAL A 85 -9.65 -9.62 -14.69
N ALA A 86 -9.17 -10.47 -15.60
CA ALA A 86 -9.54 -11.88 -15.63
C ALA A 86 -9.07 -12.62 -14.37
N ALA A 87 -7.83 -12.39 -13.94
CA ALA A 87 -7.27 -13.00 -12.73
C ALA A 87 -8.01 -12.54 -11.47
N SER A 88 -8.24 -11.23 -11.31
CA SER A 88 -8.97 -10.69 -10.16
C SER A 88 -10.43 -11.15 -10.12
N SER A 89 -11.11 -11.18 -11.27
CA SER A 89 -12.49 -11.69 -11.39
C SER A 89 -12.56 -13.19 -11.10
N GLY A 90 -11.59 -13.97 -11.61
CA GLY A 90 -11.49 -15.40 -11.33
C GLY A 90 -11.27 -15.69 -9.85
N LEU A 91 -10.39 -14.93 -9.20
CA LEU A 91 -10.15 -15.04 -7.75
C LEU A 91 -11.40 -14.66 -6.93
N ALA A 92 -12.12 -13.62 -7.36
CA ALA A 92 -13.37 -13.21 -6.72
C ALA A 92 -14.47 -14.29 -6.84
N LEU A 93 -14.62 -14.91 -8.02
CA LEU A 93 -15.58 -16.00 -8.24
C LEU A 93 -15.22 -17.28 -7.46
N ALA A 94 -13.93 -17.62 -7.41
CA ALA A 94 -13.45 -18.76 -6.62
C ALA A 94 -13.65 -18.55 -5.12
N GLY A 95 -13.51 -17.30 -4.64
CA GLY A 95 -13.66 -16.93 -3.24
C GLY A 95 -15.09 -16.62 -2.78
N GLN A 96 -16.10 -16.69 -3.65
CA GLN A 96 -17.43 -16.09 -3.43
C GLN A 96 -18.11 -16.40 -2.07
N HIS A 97 -17.91 -17.59 -1.50
CA HIS A 97 -18.54 -18.00 -0.25
C HIS A 97 -17.84 -17.48 1.02
N SER A 98 -16.56 -17.10 0.92
CA SER A 98 -15.78 -16.57 2.07
C SER A 98 -15.00 -15.31 1.72
N PHE A 99 -15.36 -14.66 0.61
CA PHE A 99 -14.58 -13.58 0.00
C PHE A 99 -14.24 -12.51 1.00
N LEU A 100 -15.23 -12.04 1.77
CA LEU A 100 -15.04 -10.94 2.72
C LEU A 100 -14.06 -11.30 3.84
N LYS A 101 -14.11 -12.54 4.37
CA LYS A 101 -13.18 -13.03 5.39
C LYS A 101 -11.78 -13.27 4.82
N ALA A 102 -11.69 -13.91 3.66
CA ALA A 102 -10.43 -14.17 2.97
C ALA A 102 -9.75 -12.86 2.54
N PHE A 103 -10.52 -11.91 2.02
CA PHE A 103 -10.08 -10.59 1.60
C PHE A 103 -9.59 -9.78 2.80
N SER A 104 -10.33 -9.74 3.91
CA SER A 104 -9.89 -9.05 5.13
C SER A 104 -8.59 -9.65 5.67
N SER A 105 -8.50 -11.00 5.69
CA SER A 105 -7.27 -11.69 6.12
C SER A 105 -6.09 -11.39 5.20
N PHE A 106 -6.34 -11.31 3.88
CA PHE A 106 -5.35 -10.93 2.89
C PHE A 106 -4.90 -9.47 3.05
N LEU A 107 -5.81 -8.54 3.32
CA LEU A 107 -5.46 -7.14 3.59
C LEU A 107 -4.63 -7.00 4.86
N LEU A 108 -4.99 -7.71 5.94
CA LEU A 108 -4.18 -7.73 7.17
C LEU A 108 -2.80 -8.33 6.92
N PHE A 109 -2.74 -9.44 6.19
CA PHE A 109 -1.47 -10.05 5.78
C PHE A 109 -0.63 -9.07 4.96
N LEU A 110 -1.23 -8.37 3.99
CA LEU A 110 -0.54 -7.39 3.18
C LEU A 110 -0.02 -6.22 4.04
N LEU A 111 -0.83 -5.77 4.99
CA LEU A 111 -0.48 -4.70 5.93
C LEU A 111 0.78 -5.05 6.74
N VAL A 112 0.95 -6.32 7.15
CA VAL A 112 2.16 -6.79 7.86
C VAL A 112 3.45 -6.45 7.11
N PHE A 113 3.43 -6.49 5.78
CA PHE A 113 4.58 -6.15 4.94
C PHE A 113 4.63 -4.67 4.59
N PHE A 114 3.48 -4.04 4.33
CA PHE A 114 3.45 -2.62 3.97
C PHE A 114 3.86 -1.70 5.11
N THR A 115 3.47 -2.01 6.35
CA THR A 115 3.78 -1.17 7.52
C THR A 115 5.28 -0.92 7.71
N PRO A 116 6.15 -1.95 7.80
CA PRO A 116 7.59 -1.74 7.94
C PRO A 116 8.21 -1.07 6.72
N TRP A 117 7.74 -1.38 5.51
CA TRP A 117 8.21 -0.74 4.28
C TRP A 117 7.89 0.76 4.27
N SER A 118 6.68 1.15 4.62
CA SER A 118 6.26 2.56 4.70
C SER A 118 7.03 3.31 5.78
N ALA A 119 7.26 2.70 6.95
CA ALA A 119 8.05 3.31 8.02
C ALA A 119 9.48 3.61 7.58
N ILE A 120 10.15 2.66 6.93
CA ILE A 120 11.49 2.85 6.38
C ILE A 120 11.51 3.99 5.36
N ASN A 121 10.58 3.98 4.39
CA ASN A 121 10.50 5.03 3.37
C ASN A 121 10.24 6.41 3.97
N LEU A 122 9.36 6.49 4.98
CA LEU A 122 9.02 7.74 5.64
C LEU A 122 10.21 8.32 6.42
N VAL A 123 10.91 7.46 7.16
CA VAL A 123 12.14 7.84 7.88
C VAL A 123 13.24 8.24 6.90
N ASP A 124 13.41 7.50 5.81
CA ASP A 124 14.37 7.83 4.77
C ASP A 124 14.09 9.23 4.22
N TYR A 125 12.85 9.45 3.77
CA TYR A 125 12.42 10.69 3.13
C TYR A 125 12.53 11.91 4.04
N TYR A 126 12.00 11.85 5.27
CA TYR A 126 11.90 13.01 6.15
C TYR A 126 13.12 13.23 7.04
N TRP A 127 13.79 12.16 7.51
CA TRP A 127 14.86 12.30 8.50
C TRP A 127 16.25 12.02 7.94
N VAL A 128 16.40 11.09 7.00
CA VAL A 128 17.71 10.71 6.44
C VAL A 128 18.08 11.60 5.25
N THR A 129 17.36 11.48 4.14
CA THR A 129 17.61 12.26 2.91
C THR A 129 17.06 13.67 3.02
N ARG A 130 16.02 13.88 3.82
CA ARG A 130 15.30 15.16 3.99
C ARG A 130 14.89 15.74 2.64
N GLU A 131 14.22 14.90 1.84
CA GLU A 131 13.68 15.24 0.51
C GLU A 131 14.74 15.52 -0.58
N ARG A 132 16.03 15.32 -0.29
CA ARG A 132 17.14 15.60 -1.22
C ARG A 132 17.54 14.33 -1.98
N TYR A 133 16.77 14.01 -3.01
CA TYR A 133 17.02 12.87 -3.90
C TYR A 133 17.71 13.30 -5.21
N ASP A 134 18.35 12.34 -5.84
CA ASP A 134 18.86 12.45 -7.20
C ASP A 134 17.94 11.66 -8.13
N VAL A 135 16.94 12.35 -8.70
CA VAL A 135 15.90 11.69 -9.50
C VAL A 135 16.48 11.02 -10.75
N PRO A 136 17.42 11.63 -11.50
CA PRO A 136 18.10 10.94 -12.59
C PRO A 136 18.81 9.65 -12.17
N ALA A 137 19.52 9.66 -11.03
CA ALA A 137 20.24 8.49 -10.55
C ALA A 137 19.33 7.33 -10.13
N LEU A 138 18.02 7.54 -9.90
CA LEU A 138 17.06 6.46 -9.65
C LEU A 138 16.82 5.57 -10.89
N PHE A 139 17.09 6.09 -12.08
CA PHE A 139 16.93 5.35 -13.34
C PHE A 139 18.26 4.74 -13.83
N ASP A 140 19.37 5.00 -13.15
CA ASP A 140 20.68 4.45 -13.46
C ASP A 140 21.03 3.28 -12.51
N ILE A 141 21.11 2.08 -13.09
CA ILE A 141 21.46 0.83 -12.37
C ILE A 141 22.86 0.92 -11.75
N ASN A 142 23.79 1.64 -12.39
CA ASN A 142 25.15 1.87 -11.91
C ASN A 142 25.28 3.21 -11.17
N GLY A 143 24.16 3.91 -10.96
CA GLY A 143 24.09 5.16 -10.23
C GLY A 143 24.32 4.96 -8.73
N ARG A 144 24.28 6.08 -8.00
CA ARG A 144 24.55 6.16 -6.56
C ARG A 144 23.73 5.19 -5.71
N TYR A 145 22.48 4.92 -6.10
CA TYR A 145 21.58 4.05 -5.35
C TYR A 145 21.90 2.56 -5.52
N GLY A 146 22.69 2.23 -6.55
CA GLY A 146 23.05 0.86 -6.89
C GLY A 146 21.83 -0.04 -7.12
N ARG A 147 22.08 -1.35 -7.14
CA ARG A 147 21.04 -2.35 -7.43
C ARG A 147 20.28 -2.79 -6.18
N TRP A 148 20.95 -2.78 -5.02
CA TRP A 148 20.41 -3.35 -3.78
C TRP A 148 20.82 -2.50 -2.59
N ASN A 149 19.85 -2.00 -1.85
CA ASN A 149 20.08 -1.43 -0.51
C ASN A 149 20.01 -2.56 0.53
N VAL A 150 21.11 -3.30 0.68
CA VAL A 150 21.18 -4.47 1.59
C VAL A 150 20.86 -4.07 3.04
N ALA A 151 21.29 -2.89 3.48
CA ALA A 151 20.96 -2.36 4.79
C ALA A 151 19.44 -2.15 4.96
N GLY A 152 18.79 -1.49 4.00
CA GLY A 152 17.35 -1.29 4.00
C GLY A 152 16.57 -2.61 3.95
N ILE A 153 17.00 -3.57 3.13
CA ILE A 153 16.39 -4.90 3.02
C ILE A 153 16.53 -5.68 4.33
N ALA A 154 17.70 -5.63 4.98
CA ALA A 154 17.91 -6.28 6.28
C ALA A 154 17.02 -5.66 7.36
N VAL A 155 16.92 -4.33 7.42
CA VAL A 155 16.04 -3.63 8.37
C VAL A 155 14.56 -3.97 8.12
N TYR A 156 14.17 -4.04 6.85
CA TYR A 156 12.82 -4.46 6.47
C TYR A 156 12.50 -5.89 6.93
N ALA A 157 13.40 -6.85 6.66
CA ALA A 157 13.23 -8.24 7.09
C ALA A 157 13.16 -8.35 8.63
N VAL A 158 14.04 -7.64 9.35
CA VAL A 158 13.99 -7.58 10.82
C VAL A 158 12.69 -6.96 11.31
N GLY A 159 12.23 -5.87 10.68
CA GLY A 159 10.96 -5.22 11.02
C GLY A 159 9.77 -6.17 10.91
N VAL A 160 9.67 -6.90 9.79
CA VAL A 160 8.64 -7.94 9.59
C VAL A 160 8.74 -9.01 10.66
N LEU A 161 9.93 -9.56 10.93
CA LEU A 161 10.11 -10.64 11.91
C LEU A 161 9.78 -10.20 13.34
N VAL A 162 10.15 -8.98 13.73
CA VAL A 162 9.92 -8.47 15.09
C VAL A 162 8.44 -8.17 15.36
N GLN A 163 7.66 -7.81 14.34
CA GLN A 163 6.22 -7.61 14.52
C GLN A 163 5.42 -8.92 14.51
N MET A 164 5.91 -10.00 13.88
CA MET A 164 5.20 -11.29 13.81
C MET A 164 4.60 -11.74 15.16
N PRO A 165 5.32 -11.67 16.30
CA PRO A 165 4.77 -12.14 17.57
C PRO A 165 3.52 -11.39 18.07
N PHE A 166 3.24 -10.21 17.49
CA PHE A 166 2.15 -9.31 17.86
C PHE A 166 1.04 -9.23 16.80
N VAL A 167 1.21 -9.89 15.65
CA VAL A 167 0.27 -9.87 14.52
C VAL A 167 -0.91 -10.80 14.77
N ALA A 168 -2.12 -10.29 14.54
CA ALA A 168 -3.34 -11.10 14.50
C ALA A 168 -3.94 -11.04 13.08
N THR A 169 -3.67 -12.06 12.26
CA THR A 169 -4.29 -12.24 10.95
C THR A 169 -5.15 -13.49 10.93
N GLY A 170 -6.03 -13.62 9.92
CA GLY A 170 -6.79 -14.86 9.73
C GLY A 170 -5.93 -16.10 9.39
N PHE A 171 -4.66 -15.92 9.02
CA PHE A 171 -3.73 -17.00 8.65
C PHE A 171 -2.72 -17.33 9.76
N TYR A 172 -2.45 -16.37 10.65
CA TYR A 172 -1.42 -16.47 11.67
C TYR A 172 -1.74 -15.53 12.84
N THR A 173 -1.66 -16.06 14.04
CA THR A 173 -1.77 -15.33 15.30
C THR A 173 -0.47 -15.51 16.09
N GLY A 174 0.17 -14.40 16.42
CA GLY A 174 1.41 -14.40 17.20
C GLY A 174 1.19 -14.76 18.68
N PRO A 175 2.20 -15.34 19.36
CA PRO A 175 2.08 -15.82 20.74
C PRO A 175 1.76 -14.74 21.78
N TRP A 176 1.99 -13.45 21.47
CA TRP A 176 1.73 -12.34 22.40
C TRP A 176 0.38 -11.66 22.17
N VAL A 177 -0.35 -12.03 21.12
CA VAL A 177 -1.67 -11.45 20.81
C VAL A 177 -2.66 -11.75 21.94
N ASP A 178 -2.72 -13.01 22.40
CA ASP A 178 -3.66 -13.44 23.42
C ASP A 178 -3.41 -12.75 24.78
N ALA A 179 -2.15 -12.40 25.07
CA ALA A 179 -1.77 -11.70 26.29
C ALA A 179 -2.16 -10.20 26.27
N LEU A 180 -2.23 -9.60 25.08
CA LEU A 180 -2.53 -8.17 24.90
C LEU A 180 -4.01 -7.91 24.57
N GLY A 181 -4.74 -8.93 24.09
CA GLY A 181 -6.15 -8.83 23.72
C GLY A 181 -6.43 -7.91 22.51
N VAL A 182 -5.39 -7.36 21.89
CA VAL A 182 -5.48 -6.45 20.74
C VAL A 182 -4.24 -6.60 19.85
N ASP A 183 -4.41 -6.37 18.54
CA ASP A 183 -3.30 -6.30 17.59
C ASP A 183 -2.52 -4.98 17.78
N VAL A 184 -1.28 -5.10 18.27
CA VAL A 184 -0.33 -3.98 18.40
C VAL A 184 0.80 -4.06 17.37
N SER A 185 0.72 -4.98 16.39
CA SER A 185 1.81 -5.22 15.45
C SER A 185 2.12 -4.00 14.60
N TRP A 186 1.12 -3.17 14.32
CA TRP A 186 1.29 -1.94 13.54
C TRP A 186 2.19 -0.92 14.26
N ILE A 187 2.15 -0.85 15.59
CA ILE A 187 3.03 0.04 16.37
C ILE A 187 4.46 -0.45 16.26
N VAL A 188 4.67 -1.75 16.52
CA VAL A 188 5.98 -2.39 16.45
C VAL A 188 6.55 -2.28 15.03
N GLY A 189 5.71 -2.55 14.02
CA GLY A 189 6.01 -2.47 12.60
C GLY A 189 6.30 -1.06 12.08
N ILE A 190 5.94 -0.01 12.81
CA ILE A 190 6.36 1.37 12.48
C ILE A 190 7.63 1.74 13.24
N VAL A 191 7.60 1.56 14.57
CA VAL A 191 8.62 2.08 15.48
C VAL A 191 9.95 1.36 15.30
N VAL A 192 9.95 0.02 15.29
CA VAL A 192 11.18 -0.78 15.21
C VAL A 192 11.93 -0.56 13.90
N PRO A 193 11.34 -0.79 12.71
CA PRO A 193 12.06 -0.59 11.45
C PRO A 193 12.39 0.89 11.21
N GLY A 194 11.55 1.83 11.64
CA GLY A 194 11.84 3.26 11.53
C GLY A 194 13.09 3.67 12.31
N ILE A 195 13.18 3.29 13.60
CA ILE A 195 14.35 3.60 14.44
C ILE A 195 15.59 2.87 13.92
N LEU A 196 15.45 1.58 13.58
CA LEU A 196 16.58 0.77 13.12
C LEU A 196 17.15 1.31 11.81
N TYR A 197 16.29 1.69 10.86
CA TYR A 197 16.73 2.28 9.60
C TYR A 197 17.42 3.63 9.82
N TYR A 198 16.88 4.48 10.68
CA TYR A 198 17.51 5.75 11.04
C TYR A 198 18.90 5.56 11.66
N ALA A 199 19.05 4.60 12.59
CA ALA A 199 20.33 4.31 13.23
C ALA A 199 21.36 3.78 12.23
N VAL A 200 20.97 2.80 11.41
CA VAL A 200 21.84 2.17 10.42
C VAL A 200 22.28 3.18 9.34
N SER A 201 21.35 3.97 8.81
CA SER A 201 21.67 4.99 7.80
C SER A 201 22.60 6.08 8.34
N ARG A 202 22.44 6.49 9.60
CA ARG A 202 23.33 7.45 10.26
C ARG A 202 24.74 6.89 10.49
N LEU A 203 24.85 5.61 10.86
CA LEU A 203 26.12 4.92 11.07
C LEU A 203 26.87 4.69 9.75
N ALA A 204 26.15 4.35 8.68
CA ALA A 204 26.71 4.13 7.36
C ALA A 204 27.26 5.40 6.69
N ARG A 205 26.99 6.59 7.25
CA ARG A 205 27.38 7.90 6.69
C ARG A 205 27.11 8.02 5.19
N SER A 206 25.99 7.46 4.72
CA SER A 206 25.59 7.59 3.33
C SER A 206 25.62 9.06 2.97
N PRO A 207 26.45 9.50 2.01
CA PRO A 207 26.56 10.92 1.73
C PRO A 207 25.16 11.39 1.32
N ILE A 208 24.63 12.40 2.01
CA ILE A 208 23.31 12.96 1.71
C ILE A 208 23.52 14.03 0.65
N GLN A 209 22.63 14.12 -0.34
CA GLN A 209 22.71 15.19 -1.33
C GLN A 209 22.54 16.55 -0.65
N GLU A 210 23.24 17.57 -1.14
CA GLU A 210 23.08 18.95 -0.66
C GLU A 210 21.76 19.56 -1.13
N ARG A 211 21.24 19.12 -2.29
CA ARG A 211 19.99 19.60 -2.92
C ARG A 211 19.29 18.47 -3.68
N LEU A 212 18.00 18.62 -3.89
CA LEU A 212 17.22 17.77 -4.81
C LEU A 212 17.70 18.00 -6.25
N ILE A 213 18.08 16.94 -6.94
CA ILE A 213 18.46 16.97 -8.36
C ILE A 213 17.27 16.44 -9.16
N VAL A 214 16.70 17.30 -10.00
CA VAL A 214 15.61 16.96 -10.91
C VAL A 214 16.15 16.73 -12.31
N PRO A 215 15.47 15.95 -13.17
CA PRO A 215 15.86 15.80 -14.56
C PRO A 215 15.90 17.19 -15.24
N GLY A 216 16.95 17.43 -16.03
CA GLY A 216 17.02 18.64 -16.85
C GLY A 216 15.88 18.71 -17.87
N PRO A 217 15.63 19.89 -18.48
CA PRO A 217 14.72 20.00 -19.60
C PRO A 217 15.10 18.97 -20.67
N ILE A 218 14.11 18.27 -21.23
CA ILE A 218 14.33 17.40 -22.38
C ILE A 218 14.74 18.32 -23.54
N THR A 219 16.03 18.46 -23.78
CA THR A 219 16.54 19.01 -25.03
C THR A 219 16.48 17.89 -26.06
N ASP A 220 15.70 18.09 -27.13
CA ASP A 220 15.56 17.18 -28.28
C ASP A 220 16.86 17.13 -29.11
N ALA A 221 17.96 16.73 -28.48
CA ALA A 221 19.25 16.52 -29.11
C ALA A 221 19.93 15.32 -28.43
N ASP A 222 19.56 14.13 -28.89
CA ASP A 222 20.46 13.03 -29.33
C ASP A 222 19.68 11.71 -29.50
#